data_AF-A7TBA0-F1
#
_entry.id   AF-A7TBA0-F1
#
_cell.length_a   1.000
_cell.length_b   1.000
_cell.length_c   1.000
_cell.angle_alpha   90.00
_cell.angle_beta   90.00
_cell.angle_gamma   90.00
#
_symmetry.space_group_name_H-M   'P 1'
#
loop_
_entity.id
_entity.type
_entity.pdbx_description
1 polymer ?
#
loop_
_entity_poly.entity_id
_entity_poly.type
_entity_poly.pdbx_seq_one_letter_code
_entity_poly.pdbx_strand_id
1 'polypeptide(L)'
;VYLFGADRFSVVNFMDDNQEALRYLFLKDYGGDANAVRTVYTKNQVYMYLKYAHEQYYNIAEAAGSYAYTDLDIFGDPPAVRLCYDYYKQVELNASSNSYTFDPTVINGRSMP
;
A
#
# COMPACT_ATOMS: atom_id res chain seq x y z
N VAL A 1 -25.24 -4.14 -29.11
CA VAL A 1 -23.83 -4.47 -28.77
C VAL A 1 -22.98 -3.22 -28.54
N TYR A 2 -23.17 -2.12 -29.30
CA TYR A 2 -22.37 -0.88 -29.16
C TYR A 2 -22.57 -0.13 -27.82
N LEU A 3 -23.83 0.07 -27.37
CA LEU A 3 -24.12 0.74 -26.10
C LEU A 3 -23.46 0.02 -24.90
N PHE A 4 -23.68 -1.29 -24.80
CA PHE A 4 -23.07 -2.13 -23.76
C PHE A 4 -21.54 -2.12 -23.78
N GLY A 5 -20.93 -1.99 -24.97
CA GLY A 5 -19.49 -1.83 -25.10
C GLY A 5 -19.02 -0.49 -24.54
N ALA A 6 -19.65 0.61 -24.96
CA ALA A 6 -19.33 1.96 -24.50
C ALA A 6 -19.45 2.11 -22.97
N ASP A 7 -20.51 1.57 -22.38
CA ASP A 7 -20.72 1.61 -20.92
C ASP A 7 -19.62 0.85 -20.17
N ARG A 8 -19.26 -0.35 -20.64
CA ARG A 8 -18.18 -1.15 -20.03
C ARG A 8 -16.83 -0.47 -20.15
N PHE A 9 -16.52 0.13 -21.30
CA PHE A 9 -15.27 0.90 -21.48
C PHE A 9 -15.22 2.11 -20.56
N SER A 10 -16.34 2.81 -20.31
CA SER A 10 -16.37 3.94 -19.38
C SER A 10 -16.07 3.52 -17.93
N VAL A 11 -16.60 2.38 -17.49
CA VAL A 11 -16.32 1.87 -16.13
C VAL A 11 -14.87 1.44 -15.99
N VAL A 12 -14.34 0.75 -17.01
CA VAL A 12 -12.92 0.33 -17.02
C VAL A 12 -12.00 1.55 -16.97
N ASN A 13 -12.22 2.55 -17.83
CA ASN A 13 -11.42 3.77 -17.82
C ASN A 13 -11.50 4.49 -16.46
N PHE A 14 -12.69 4.60 -15.88
CA PHE A 14 -12.84 5.18 -14.54
C PHE A 14 -12.03 4.42 -13.50
N MET A 15 -12.05 3.09 -13.52
CA MET A 15 -11.28 2.27 -12.58
C MET A 15 -9.77 2.43 -12.79
N ASP A 16 -9.31 2.42 -14.04
CA ASP A 16 -7.89 2.56 -14.40
C ASP A 16 -7.35 3.95 -14.03
N ASP A 17 -8.10 5.02 -14.35
CA ASP A 17 -7.74 6.40 -14.01
C ASP A 17 -7.71 6.60 -12.49
N ASN A 18 -8.67 6.04 -11.76
CA ASN A 18 -8.67 6.09 -10.30
C ASN A 18 -7.50 5.32 -9.71
N GLN A 19 -7.20 4.12 -10.23
CA GLN A 19 -6.05 3.35 -9.77
C GLN A 19 -4.74 4.12 -9.96
N GLU A 20 -4.58 4.82 -11.09
CA GLU A 20 -3.42 5.65 -11.35
C GLU A 20 -3.35 6.86 -10.40
N ALA A 21 -4.47 7.57 -10.18
CA ALA A 21 -4.53 8.66 -9.21
C ALA A 21 -4.14 8.20 -7.80
N LEU A 22 -4.63 7.03 -7.37
CA LEU A 22 -4.27 6.44 -6.09
C LEU A 22 -2.78 6.09 -5.98
N ARG A 23 -2.13 5.66 -7.08
CA ARG A 23 -0.65 5.47 -7.09
C ARG A 23 0.07 6.79 -6.83
N TYR A 24 -0.34 7.87 -7.49
CA TYR A 24 0.23 9.20 -7.25
C TYR A 24 0.00 9.71 -5.82
N LEU A 25 -1.15 9.40 -5.22
CA LEU A 25 -1.46 9.81 -3.85
C LEU A 25 -0.67 9.01 -2.80
N PHE A 26 -0.58 7.68 -2.95
CA PHE A 26 -0.07 6.82 -1.89
C PHE A 26 1.38 6.37 -2.06
N LEU A 27 1.90 6.34 -3.29
CA LEU A 27 3.27 5.92 -3.56
C LEU A 27 4.18 7.14 -3.66
N LYS A 28 4.99 7.36 -2.61
CA LYS A 28 5.91 8.50 -2.58
C LYS A 28 6.81 8.51 -3.82
N ASP A 29 6.95 9.70 -4.41
CA ASP A 29 7.80 10.01 -5.56
C ASP A 29 7.39 9.28 -6.87
N TYR A 30 6.18 8.70 -6.97
CA TYR A 30 5.74 7.88 -8.11
C TYR A 30 5.89 8.61 -9.46
N GLY A 31 6.48 7.91 -10.43
CA GLY A 31 6.96 8.50 -11.70
C GLY A 31 6.02 8.32 -12.89
N GLY A 32 4.82 7.75 -12.71
CA GLY A 32 3.84 7.56 -13.78
C GLY A 32 4.02 6.33 -14.66
N ASP A 33 4.97 5.44 -14.33
CA ASP A 33 5.07 4.13 -14.96
C ASP A 33 4.55 3.05 -14.01
N ALA A 34 3.31 2.63 -14.26
CA ALA A 34 2.62 1.59 -13.51
C ALA A 34 3.30 0.23 -13.60
N ASN A 35 4.08 -0.02 -14.65
CA ASN A 35 4.79 -1.27 -14.90
C ASN A 35 6.22 -1.25 -14.36
N ALA A 36 6.75 -0.07 -13.99
CA ALA A 36 8.05 0.04 -13.35
C ALA A 36 7.95 -0.44 -11.90
N VAL A 37 8.55 -1.61 -11.62
CA VAL A 37 8.74 -2.07 -10.24
C VAL A 37 9.65 -1.08 -9.52
N ARG A 38 9.10 -0.35 -8.56
CA ARG A 38 9.90 0.54 -7.73
C ARG A 38 10.48 -0.19 -6.53
N THR A 39 11.79 -0.35 -6.53
CA THR A 39 12.53 -0.94 -5.42
C THR A 39 13.02 0.13 -4.46
N VAL A 40 12.89 -0.14 -3.16
CA VAL A 40 13.51 0.64 -2.07
C VAL A 40 14.75 -0.10 -1.58
N TYR A 41 15.85 0.63 -1.35
CA TYR A 41 17.17 0.02 -1.11
C TYR A 41 17.67 0.16 0.33
N THR A 42 17.00 0.97 1.15
CA THR A 42 17.42 1.25 2.52
C THR A 42 16.25 1.09 3.49
N LYS A 43 16.56 0.67 4.72
CA LYS A 43 15.57 0.58 5.82
C LYS A 43 14.88 1.93 6.04
N ASN A 44 15.64 3.03 5.97
CA ASN A 44 15.10 4.37 6.15
C ASN A 44 14.06 4.72 5.06
N GLN A 45 14.32 4.37 3.80
CA GLN A 45 13.35 4.57 2.73
C GLN A 45 12.06 3.77 2.95
N VAL A 46 12.17 2.52 3.42
CA VAL A 46 10.99 1.70 3.76
C VAL A 46 10.12 2.43 4.79
N TYR A 47 10.70 2.86 5.91
CA TYR A 47 9.94 3.58 6.94
C TYR A 47 9.35 4.90 6.44
N MET A 48 10.13 5.67 5.67
CA MET A 48 9.67 6.93 5.09
C MET A 48 8.48 6.73 4.15
N TYR A 49 8.52 5.71 3.29
CA TYR A 49 7.45 5.44 2.32
C TYR A 49 6.19 4.90 2.99
N LEU A 50 6.33 4.01 4.00
CA LEU A 50 5.20 3.53 4.79
C LEU A 50 4.53 4.68 5.55
N LYS A 51 5.32 5.55 6.17
CA LYS A 51 4.82 6.74 6.86
C LYS A 51 4.08 7.68 5.91
N TYR A 52 4.64 7.92 4.72
CA TYR A 52 3.98 8.75 3.71
C TYR A 52 2.61 8.19 3.33
N ALA A 53 2.52 6.90 2.98
CA ALA A 53 1.24 6.28 2.63
C ALA A 53 0.21 6.35 3.77
N HIS A 54 0.67 6.17 5.01
CA HIS A 54 -0.15 6.33 6.20
C HIS A 54 -0.70 7.75 6.34
N GLU A 55 0.15 8.79 6.24
CA GLU A 55 -0.29 10.19 6.32
C GLU A 55 -1.26 10.56 5.19
N GLN A 56 -1.00 10.10 3.97
CA GLN A 56 -1.88 10.36 2.82
C GLN A 56 -3.26 9.71 2.99
N TYR A 57 -3.35 8.58 3.69
CA TYR A 57 -4.64 7.96 3.98
C TYR A 57 -5.52 8.88 4.81
N TYR A 58 -4.98 9.52 5.86
CA TYR A 58 -5.74 10.43 6.73
C TYR A 58 -6.01 11.79 6.07
N ASN A 59 -5.27 12.15 5.02
CA ASN A 59 -5.45 13.39 4.26
C ASN A 59 -6.20 13.17 2.93
N ILE A 60 -6.82 12.01 2.71
CA ILE A 60 -7.43 11.65 1.42
C ILE A 60 -8.54 12.63 0.98
N ALA A 61 -9.17 13.33 1.93
CA ALA A 61 -10.18 14.35 1.66
C ALA A 61 -9.62 15.60 0.94
N GLU A 62 -8.29 15.81 0.95
CA GLU A 62 -7.63 16.90 0.22
C GLU A 62 -7.32 16.54 -1.25
N ALA A 63 -7.54 15.28 -1.66
CA ALA A 63 -7.32 14.86 -3.03
C ALA A 63 -8.31 15.55 -3.99
N ALA A 64 -7.89 15.73 -5.25
CA ALA A 64 -8.74 16.34 -6.28
C ALA A 64 -9.98 15.48 -6.65
N GLY A 65 -9.95 14.19 -6.34
CA GLY A 65 -11.07 13.25 -6.55
C GLY A 65 -11.99 13.18 -5.34
N SER A 66 -13.24 12.73 -5.57
CA SER A 66 -14.22 12.52 -4.49
C SER A 66 -13.98 11.16 -3.80
N TYR A 67 -13.06 11.14 -2.85
CA TYR A 67 -12.79 9.97 -2.00
C TYR A 67 -13.35 10.17 -0.60
N ALA A 68 -13.94 9.11 -0.04
CA ALA A 68 -14.46 9.10 1.32
C ALA A 68 -14.23 7.73 1.95
N TYR A 69 -14.12 7.69 3.29
CA TYR A 69 -14.07 6.44 4.04
C TYR A 69 -15.44 5.76 4.06
N THR A 70 -15.46 4.43 4.11
CA THR A 70 -16.72 3.66 4.17
C THR A 70 -17.47 3.88 5.48
N ASP A 71 -16.72 4.04 6.57
CA ASP A 71 -17.22 4.15 7.92
C ASP A 71 -16.41 5.20 8.67
N LEU A 72 -17.08 5.98 9.52
CA LEU A 72 -16.45 6.88 10.48
C LEU A 72 -16.86 6.42 11.88
N ASP A 73 -16.02 6.66 12.87
CA ASP A 73 -16.40 6.40 14.25
C ASP A 73 -17.39 7.45 14.80
N ILE A 74 -17.76 7.33 16.07
CA ILE A 74 -18.73 8.25 16.71
C ILE A 74 -18.23 9.70 16.82
N PHE A 75 -16.92 9.94 16.64
CA PHE A 75 -16.29 11.25 16.68
C PHE A 75 -16.01 11.80 15.26
N GLY A 76 -16.30 11.02 14.23
CA GLY A 76 -16.03 11.38 12.83
C GLY A 76 -14.62 11.01 12.38
N ASP A 77 -13.88 10.22 13.16
CA ASP A 77 -12.54 9.79 12.81
C ASP A 77 -12.57 8.64 11.80
N PRO A 78 -11.65 8.64 10.83
CA PRO A 78 -11.56 7.58 9.83
C PRO A 78 -11.08 6.26 10.42
N PRO A 79 -11.35 5.13 9.74
CA PRO A 79 -10.95 3.82 10.25
C PRO A 79 -9.43 3.71 10.26
N ALA A 80 -8.89 3.09 11.32
CA ALA A 80 -7.45 2.92 11.48
C ALA A 80 -6.85 2.05 10.36
N VAL A 81 -5.76 2.53 9.75
CA VAL A 81 -4.99 1.74 8.78
C VAL A 81 -4.10 0.76 9.52
N ARG A 82 -4.17 -0.51 9.09
CA ARG A 82 -3.32 -1.57 9.64
C ARG A 82 -2.19 -1.90 8.68
N LEU A 83 -0.95 -1.77 9.14
CA LEU A 83 0.21 -2.31 8.47
C LEU A 83 0.31 -3.81 8.79
N CYS A 84 0.12 -4.64 7.76
CA CYS A 84 0.39 -6.07 7.84
C CYS A 84 1.81 -6.34 7.32
N TYR A 85 2.53 -7.24 7.99
CA TYR A 85 3.85 -7.66 7.55
C TYR A 85 4.07 -9.13 7.85
N ASP A 86 4.76 -9.81 6.95
CA ASP A 86 5.05 -11.23 7.06
C ASP A 86 6.54 -11.42 7.28
N TYR A 87 6.88 -12.33 8.19
CA TYR A 87 8.27 -12.65 8.48
C TYR A 87 8.42 -14.13 8.82
N TYR A 88 9.60 -14.68 8.56
CA TYR A 88 9.92 -16.06 8.91
C TYR A 88 10.10 -16.18 10.42
N LYS A 89 9.53 -17.25 10.99
CA LYS A 89 9.51 -17.50 12.43
C LYS A 89 10.90 -17.51 13.06
N GLN A 90 11.89 -18.03 12.36
CA GLN A 90 13.28 -18.03 12.80
C GLN A 90 14.22 -17.87 11.62
N VAL A 91 15.07 -16.85 11.68
CA VAL A 91 16.20 -16.65 10.78
C VAL A 91 17.40 -16.28 11.65
N GLU A 92 18.35 -17.19 11.77
CA GLU A 92 19.59 -16.96 12.52
C GLU A 92 20.77 -17.16 11.58
N LEU A 93 21.59 -16.13 11.44
CA LEU A 93 22.80 -16.14 10.61
C LEU A 93 24.00 -16.15 11.54
N ASN A 94 24.77 -17.24 11.51
CA ASN A 94 26.00 -17.34 12.25
C ASN A 94 27.20 -17.13 11.30
N ALA A 95 27.74 -15.92 11.32
CA ALA A 95 28.85 -15.53 10.46
C ALA A 95 30.19 -16.18 10.84
N SER A 96 30.37 -16.59 12.11
CA SER A 96 31.64 -17.19 12.54
C SER A 96 31.76 -18.67 12.15
N SER A 97 30.63 -19.39 12.13
CA SER A 97 30.56 -20.79 11.71
C SER A 97 30.11 -21.01 10.27
N ASN A 98 29.85 -19.93 9.52
CA ASN A 98 29.27 -20.00 8.16
C ASN A 98 28.00 -20.86 8.07
N SER A 99 27.16 -20.83 9.10
CA SER A 99 25.92 -21.62 9.18
C SER A 99 24.70 -20.73 9.36
N TYR A 100 23.54 -21.22 8.93
CA TYR A 100 22.27 -20.56 9.17
C TYR A 100 21.22 -21.55 9.69
N THR A 101 20.34 -21.05 10.54
CA THR A 101 19.14 -21.77 10.99
C THR A 101 17.92 -21.05 10.43
N PHE A 102 17.05 -21.78 9.75
CA PHE A 102 15.90 -21.23 9.05
C PHE A 102 14.64 -22.08 9.32
N ASP A 103 13.62 -21.45 9.89
CA ASP A 103 12.26 -22.00 9.98
C ASP A 103 11.40 -21.34 8.88
N PRO A 104 10.94 -22.07 7.86
CA PRO A 104 10.16 -21.53 6.75
C PRO A 104 8.73 -21.13 7.14
N THR A 105 8.31 -21.37 8.38
CA THR A 105 6.98 -20.99 8.86
C THR A 105 6.84 -19.46 8.82
N VAL A 106 5.84 -18.98 8.08
CA VAL A 106 5.51 -17.54 7.99
C VAL A 106 4.63 -17.15 9.16
N ILE A 107 4.99 -16.06 9.84
CA ILE A 107 4.21 -15.42 10.89
C ILE A 107 3.66 -14.10 10.35
N ASN A 108 2.36 -13.87 10.56
CA ASN A 108 1.71 -12.63 10.16
C ASN A 108 1.71 -11.63 11.33
N GLY A 109 2.49 -10.56 11.21
CA GLY A 109 2.49 -9.41 12.10
C GLY A 109 1.52 -8.33 11.64
N ARG A 110 1.02 -7.54 12.60
CA ARG A 110 0.08 -6.43 12.36
C ARG A 110 0.46 -5.27 13.27
N SER A 111 0.47 -4.04 12.75
CA SER A 111 0.53 -2.84 13.61
C SER A 111 -0.71 -2.75 14.48
N MET A 112 -0.57 -2.18 15.68
CA MET A 112 -1.74 -1.80 16.48
C MET A 112 -2.52 -0.73 15.71
N PRO A 113 -3.87 -0.80 15.74
CA PRO A 113 -4.72 0.25 15.20
C PRO A 113 -4.55 1.57 15.98
#